data_AF-A0A6P0WY24-F1
#
_entry.id   AF-A0A6P0WY24-F1
#
_cell.length_a   1.000
_cell.length_b   1.000
_cell.length_c   1.000
_cell.angle_alpha   90.00
_cell.angle_beta   90.00
_cell.angle_gamma   90.00
#
_symmetry.space_group_name_H-M   'P 1'
#
loop_
_entity.id
_entity.type
_entity.pdbx_description
1 polymer ?
#
loop_
_entity_poly.entity_id
_entity_poly.type
_entity_poly.pdbx_seq_one_letter_code
_entity_poly.pdbx_strand_id
1 'polypeptide(L)'
;MQTIKLKSVVNSDGIVQLKVPRELANQELELIVVYQPIETNSMLTPAEALGYPADFFEKTAGAWQGEALTRGEQGICDERQW
;
A
#
# COMPACT_ATOMS: atom_id res chain seq x y z
N MET A 1 -2.65 33.47 6.45
CA MET A 1 -1.67 32.38 6.30
C MET A 1 -2.31 31.10 6.81
N GLN A 2 -2.58 30.11 5.94
CA GLN A 2 -3.08 28.79 6.33
C GLN A 2 -2.02 27.73 5.98
N THR A 3 -1.73 26.83 6.92
CA THR A 3 -0.72 25.79 6.74
C THR A 3 -1.39 24.47 6.43
N ILE A 4 -1.07 23.85 5.29
CA ILE A 4 -1.56 22.53 4.90
C ILE A 4 -0.41 21.53 5.11
N LYS A 5 -0.60 20.56 6.01
CA LYS A 5 0.36 19.46 6.20
C LYS A 5 -0.01 18.29 5.30
N LEU A 6 0.74 18.08 4.23
CA LEU A 6 0.54 16.98 3.28
C LEU A 6 1.59 15.88 3.50
N LYS A 7 1.16 14.63 3.61
CA LYS A 7 2.04 13.45 3.48
C LYS A 7 1.81 12.87 2.09
N SER A 8 2.83 12.89 1.25
CA SER A 8 2.77 12.35 -0.11
C SER A 8 4.00 11.50 -0.39
N VAL A 9 3.85 10.48 -1.23
CA VAL A 9 4.93 9.60 -1.65
C VAL A 9 5.48 10.12 -2.97
N VAL A 10 6.80 10.23 -3.05
CA VAL A 10 7.49 10.59 -4.29
C VAL A 10 7.32 9.42 -5.27
N ASN A 11 6.84 9.69 -6.48
CA ASN A 11 6.71 8.65 -7.50
C ASN A 11 8.10 8.22 -8.04
N SER A 12 8.13 7.19 -8.88
CA SER A 12 9.38 6.67 -9.49
C SER A 12 10.18 7.72 -10.26
N ASP A 13 9.52 8.80 -10.69
CA ASP A 13 10.09 9.87 -11.50
C ASP A 13 10.57 11.06 -10.66
N GLY A 14 10.47 10.98 -9.32
CA GLY A 14 10.92 12.05 -8.42
C GLY A 14 9.92 13.19 -8.22
N ILE A 15 8.67 13.02 -8.66
CA ILE A 15 7.62 14.06 -8.66
C ILE A 15 6.70 13.89 -7.45
N VAL A 16 6.40 15.01 -6.78
CA VAL A 16 5.37 15.11 -5.73
C VAL A 16 4.19 15.91 -6.27
N GLN A 17 3.00 15.30 -6.27
CA GLN A 17 1.75 15.98 -6.66
C GLN A 17 1.06 16.59 -5.44
N LEU A 18 0.88 17.91 -5.45
CA LEU A 18 0.07 18.65 -4.47
C LEU A 18 -1.33 18.89 -5.06
N LYS A 19 -2.36 18.40 -4.38
CA LYS A 19 -3.76 18.67 -4.74
C LYS A 19 -4.32 19.69 -3.77
N VAL A 20 -4.77 20.83 -4.29
CA VAL A 20 -5.47 21.85 -3.48
C VAL A 20 -6.98 21.58 -3.45
N PRO A 21 -7.67 21.92 -2.35
CA PRO A 21 -9.12 21.84 -2.26
C PRO A 21 -9.82 22.63 -3.38
N ARG A 22 -10.99 22.15 -3.81
CA ARG A 22 -11.72 22.72 -4.97
C ARG A 22 -12.19 24.15 -4.69
N GLU A 23 -12.37 24.51 -3.43
CA GLU A 23 -12.77 25.83 -2.98
C GLU A 23 -11.73 26.90 -3.36
N LEU A 24 -10.48 26.50 -3.56
CA LEU A 24 -9.37 27.36 -3.96
C LEU A 24 -9.14 27.38 -5.49
N ALA A 25 -10.01 26.76 -6.28
CA ALA A 25 -9.87 26.72 -7.73
C ALA A 25 -9.91 28.14 -8.34
N ASN A 26 -9.06 28.37 -9.35
CA ASN A 26 -8.91 29.65 -10.06
C ASN A 26 -8.47 30.84 -9.20
N GLN A 27 -7.93 30.59 -8.01
CA GLN A 27 -7.35 31.62 -7.16
C GLN A 27 -5.83 31.63 -7.30
N GLU A 28 -5.23 32.81 -7.22
CA GLU A 28 -3.78 32.96 -7.14
C GLU A 28 -3.32 32.60 -5.73
N LEU A 29 -2.38 31.66 -5.62
CA LEU A 29 -1.91 31.13 -4.34
C LEU A 29 -0.41 31.29 -4.24
N GLU A 30 0.05 31.96 -3.19
CA GLU A 30 1.45 31.96 -2.78
C GLU A 30 1.70 30.75 -1.87
N LEU A 31 2.62 29.87 -2.25
CA LEU A 31 2.90 28.60 -1.57
C LEU A 31 4.34 28.55 -1.09
N ILE A 32 4.53 28.15 0.17
CA ILE A 32 5.84 27.87 0.76
C ILE A 32 5.91 26.37 1.05
N VAL A 33 6.83 25.67 0.39
CA VAL A 33 7.01 24.23 0.54
C VAL A 33 8.26 23.96 1.38
N VAL A 34 8.07 23.33 2.54
CA VAL A 34 9.17 22.80 3.36
C VAL A 34 9.06 21.29 3.36
N TYR A 35 10.11 20.61 2.91
CA TYR A 35 10.13 19.14 2.88
C TYR A 35 11.18 18.60 3.85
N GLN A 36 10.89 17.44 4.40
CA GLN A 36 11.81 16.64 5.18
C GLN A 36 11.68 15.20 4.69
N PRO A 37 12.78 14.56 4.25
CA PRO A 37 12.76 13.13 3.98
C PRO A 37 12.32 12.40 5.26
N ILE A 38 11.27 11.62 5.15
CA ILE A 38 10.86 10.71 6.22
C ILE A 38 11.43 9.37 5.81
N GLU A 39 12.37 8.85 6.59
CA GLU A 39 12.73 7.44 6.50
C GLU A 39 11.50 6.65 6.92
N THR A 40 10.70 6.29 5.92
CA THR A 40 9.68 5.27 6.11
C THR A 40 10.50 4.02 6.25
N ASN A 41 10.73 3.60 7.50
CA ASN A 41 11.21 2.28 7.80
C ASN A 41 10.13 1.34 7.26
N SER A 42 10.14 1.07 5.95
CA SER A 42 9.49 -0.09 5.37
C SER A 42 10.31 -1.30 5.81
N MET A 43 10.41 -1.47 7.12
CA MET A 43 10.42 -2.80 7.66
C MET A 43 9.09 -3.36 7.18
N LEU A 44 9.12 -4.03 6.03
CA LEU A 44 8.50 -5.34 5.94
C LEU A 44 8.71 -5.94 7.30
N THR A 45 7.71 -5.90 8.18
CA THR A 45 7.86 -6.40 9.53
C THR A 45 8.39 -7.80 9.35
N PRO A 46 9.65 -8.08 9.77
CA PRO A 46 10.17 -9.43 9.65
C PRO A 46 9.16 -10.35 10.32
N ALA A 47 9.01 -11.59 9.87
CA ALA A 47 8.08 -12.54 10.49
C ALA A 47 8.22 -12.52 12.03
N GLU A 48 9.44 -12.30 12.52
CA GLU A 48 9.84 -12.05 13.91
C GLU A 48 9.14 -10.87 14.61
N ALA A 49 8.97 -9.73 13.93
CA ALA A 49 8.25 -8.56 14.47
C ALA A 49 6.74 -8.83 14.61
N LEU A 50 6.21 -9.82 13.88
CA LEU A 50 4.85 -10.33 14.02
C LEU A 50 4.77 -11.53 14.99
N GLY A 51 5.88 -11.90 15.64
CA GLY A 51 5.97 -13.01 16.60
C GLY A 51 6.18 -14.39 15.97
N TYR A 52 6.41 -14.48 14.66
CA TYR A 52 6.70 -15.73 13.97
C TYR A 52 8.22 -16.04 13.99
N PRO A 53 8.61 -17.32 14.01
CA PRO A 53 10.02 -17.68 13.84
C PRO A 53 10.53 -17.25 12.45
N ALA A 54 11.83 -16.96 12.35
CA ALA A 54 12.46 -16.49 11.11
C ALA A 54 12.18 -17.41 9.90
N ASP A 55 12.16 -18.72 10.12
CA ASP A 55 11.93 -19.75 9.08
C ASP A 55 10.43 -20.09 8.89
N PHE A 56 9.50 -19.29 9.41
CA PHE A 56 8.07 -19.65 9.43
C PHE A 56 7.51 -19.90 8.03
N PHE A 57 7.83 -19.04 7.06
CA PHE A 57 7.31 -19.18 5.70
C PHE A 57 7.97 -20.35 4.98
N GLU A 58 9.27 -20.56 5.16
CA GLU A 58 10.06 -21.64 4.58
C GLU A 58 9.57 -23.01 5.07
N LYS A 59 9.15 -23.11 6.33
CA LYS A 59 8.67 -24.36 6.93
C LYS A 59 7.17 -24.59 6.76
N THR A 60 6.38 -23.56 6.55
CA THR A 60 4.90 -23.68 6.52
C THR A 60 4.34 -23.65 5.11
N ALA A 61 4.96 -22.90 4.19
CA ALA A 61 4.51 -22.84 2.81
C ALA A 61 4.66 -24.21 2.13
N GLY A 62 3.52 -24.81 1.74
CA GLY A 62 3.51 -26.12 1.08
C GLY A 62 3.73 -27.32 2.00
N ALA A 63 3.82 -27.13 3.32
CA ALA A 63 4.00 -28.22 4.30
C ALA A 63 2.70 -28.96 4.64
N TRP A 64 1.66 -28.85 3.81
CA TRP A 64 0.42 -29.59 4.02
C TRP A 64 0.65 -31.10 3.83
N GLN A 65 0.56 -31.86 4.92
CA GLN A 65 0.71 -33.32 4.93
C GLN A 65 -0.63 -34.06 5.10
N GLY A 66 -1.75 -33.33 5.09
CA GLY A 66 -3.09 -33.91 5.18
C GLY A 66 -3.54 -34.55 3.87
N GLU A 67 -4.86 -34.65 3.70
CA GLU A 67 -5.45 -35.18 2.48
C GLU A 67 -5.12 -34.31 1.26
N ALA A 68 -5.15 -34.92 0.06
CA ALA A 68 -4.93 -34.17 -1.17
C ALA A 68 -5.92 -33.00 -1.27
N LEU A 69 -5.40 -31.80 -1.56
CA LEU A 69 -6.23 -30.62 -1.77
C LEU A 69 -7.09 -30.82 -3.03
N THR A 70 -8.33 -31.25 -2.85
CA THR A 70 -9.27 -31.38 -3.95
C THR A 70 -9.99 -30.07 -4.17
N ARG A 71 -10.03 -29.60 -5.42
CA ARG A 71 -10.90 -28.49 -5.80
C ARG A 71 -12.35 -29.00 -5.75
N GLY A 72 -13.17 -28.39 -4.89
CA GLY A 72 -14.61 -28.66 -4.82
C GLY A 72 -15.36 -28.25 -6.10
N GLU A 73 -16.65 -28.57 -6.16
CA GLU A 73 -17.52 -28.17 -7.25
C GLU A 73 -17.49 -26.64 -7.41
N GLN A 74 -17.14 -26.18 -8.61
CA GLN A 74 -17.19 -24.76 -8.94
C GLN A 74 -18.61 -24.45 -9.40
N GLY A 75 -19.24 -23.43 -8.79
CA GLY A 75 -20.54 -22.95 -9.23
C GLY A 75 -20.53 -22.38 -10.65
N ILE A 76 -21.71 -22.02 -11.13
CA ILE A 76 -21.88 -21.38 -12.44
C ILE A 76 -21.21 -20.01 -12.39
N CYS A 77 -20.24 -19.77 -13.27
CA CYS A 77 -19.67 -18.44 -13.46
C CYS A 77 -20.72 -17.52 -14.08
N ASP A 78 -20.84 -16.30 -13.57
CA ASP A 78 -21.70 -15.29 -14.16
C ASP A 78 -21.27 -14.99 -15.61
N GLU A 79 -22.24 -14.91 -16.51
CA GLU A 79 -21.99 -14.50 -17.88
C GLU A 79 -21.76 -12.98 -17.94
N ARG A 80 -20.73 -12.58 -18.68
CA ARG A 80 -20.44 -11.18 -18.92
C ARG A 80 -21.57 -10.57 -19.76
N GLN A 81 -22.34 -9.67 -19.16
CA GLN A 81 -23.36 -8.87 -19.84
C GLN A 81 -22.64 -7.77 -20.66
N TRP A 82 -22.89 -7.71 -21.98
CA TRP A 82 -22.47 -6.62 -22.86
C TRP A 82 -23.54 -5.53 -22.97
#